data_AF-A0A7M3WYA5-F1
#
_entry.id   AF-A0A7M3WYA5-F1
#
_cell.length_a   1.000
_cell.length_b   1.000
_cell.length_c   1.000
_cell.angle_alpha   90.00
_cell.angle_beta   90.00
_cell.angle_gamma   90.00
#
_symmetry.space_group_name_H-M   'P 1'
#
loop_
_entity.id
_entity.type
_entity.pdbx_description
1 polymer ?
#
loop_
_entity_poly.entity_id
_entity_poly.type
_entity_poly.pdbx_seq_one_letter_code
_entity_poly.pdbx_strand_id
1 'polypeptide(L)'
;MAETVDSTLSPPLPDDRYSTAEKAVIWTAIGLAFAILAGLVLAYDTVWTETLRPIIWEPVVEDAGVAGDAGYTPQNTAIYTLSMLGCVVLLQALFRKWRLPTDERMTMALIAWVCLAPVLRVLEDADFFSSTRDVLFISPIIHLHLAAWLVGIAVVSHLVGGRFDGLSSDRAQESQATLLGGVLFVALMGHWYLLYQPAYDGHPGVDFSLATGGLIVSMAVMWGALVWTRMWPAITRGMMAFATSAVVMGVAHWVQFMITPWAQESGKTSGDLTFWPVWVVLGLPGLICFFLYRMGKEDARQLKLTGYTAGVLPGHVGIKQWEDEADKWADHPVEFLSNKALLAHPMVLGMVFGQLCDGFATMVGIDMFGYGEKHPVSNAVIQYGGAINDALGITWGEGAWLFALVKAALVGLIVWLFVQMRVEQRQQHFRLLIVLAVLIVGLAPGLRDIGRLMLGV
;
A
#
# COMPACT_ATOMS: atom_id res chain seq x y z
N MET A 1 25.91 -36.93 -2.77
CA MET A 1 26.47 -37.23 -1.44
C MET A 1 25.41 -36.82 -0.43
N ALA A 2 24.97 -37.76 0.41
CA ALA A 2 23.97 -37.49 1.43
C ALA A 2 24.62 -36.69 2.55
N GLU A 3 24.20 -35.43 2.73
CA GLU A 3 24.57 -34.63 3.90
C GLU A 3 23.95 -35.26 5.15
N THR A 4 24.80 -35.61 6.10
CA THR A 4 24.41 -36.01 7.45
C THR A 4 23.79 -34.81 8.13
N VAL A 5 22.45 -34.80 8.20
CA VAL A 5 21.66 -33.85 8.98
C VAL A 5 22.01 -34.05 10.45
N ASP A 6 22.67 -33.08 11.07
CA ASP A 6 22.86 -33.04 12.52
C ASP A 6 21.47 -32.92 13.18
N SER A 7 21.11 -33.93 13.96
CA SER A 7 19.75 -34.23 14.40
C SER A 7 19.34 -33.52 15.70
N THR A 8 20.04 -32.46 16.09
CA THR A 8 19.85 -31.79 17.39
C THR A 8 18.90 -30.60 17.34
N LEU A 9 18.58 -30.07 16.15
CA LEU A 9 17.72 -28.91 15.96
C LEU A 9 16.37 -29.30 15.35
N SER A 10 15.29 -28.84 15.98
CA SER A 10 13.93 -29.13 15.52
C SER A 10 13.67 -28.43 14.19
N PRO A 11 13.07 -29.12 13.20
CA PRO A 11 12.72 -28.50 11.92
C PRO A 11 11.73 -27.35 12.13
N PRO A 12 11.72 -26.35 11.23
CA PRO A 12 10.80 -25.22 11.32
C PRO A 12 9.33 -25.69 11.32
N LEU A 13 8.48 -24.94 12.03
CA LEU A 13 7.05 -25.27 12.16
C LEU A 13 6.36 -25.28 10.78
N PRO A 14 5.64 -26.36 10.41
CA PRO A 14 4.95 -26.43 9.11
C PRO A 14 3.86 -25.36 8.94
N ASP A 15 3.67 -24.88 7.71
CA ASP A 15 2.77 -23.76 7.37
C ASP A 15 1.31 -23.93 7.81
N ASP A 16 0.84 -25.17 7.93
CA ASP A 16 -0.52 -25.56 8.28
C ASP A 16 -0.84 -25.48 9.79
N ARG A 17 0.18 -25.41 10.65
CA ARG A 17 0.01 -25.34 12.11
C ARG A 17 0.16 -23.92 12.62
N TYR A 18 -0.64 -23.49 13.61
CA TYR A 18 -0.43 -22.22 14.30
C TYR A 18 0.52 -22.37 15.49
N SER A 19 1.42 -21.40 15.68
CA SER A 19 2.26 -21.33 16.88
C SER A 19 1.44 -20.94 18.11
N THR A 20 1.96 -21.16 19.32
CA THR A 20 1.27 -20.77 20.57
C THR A 20 1.01 -19.26 20.61
N ALA A 21 1.98 -18.46 20.17
CA ALA A 21 1.84 -17.01 20.08
C ALA A 21 0.77 -16.59 19.06
N GLU A 22 0.75 -17.19 17.87
CA GLU A 22 -0.28 -16.93 16.86
C GLU A 22 -1.68 -17.28 17.39
N LYS A 23 -1.83 -18.44 18.05
CA LYS A 23 -3.11 -18.84 18.65
C LYS A 23 -3.56 -17.83 19.71
N ALA A 24 -2.65 -17.40 20.59
CA ALA A 24 -2.97 -16.42 21.62
C ALA A 24 -3.47 -15.11 21.00
N VAL A 25 -2.76 -14.58 19.99
CA VAL A 25 -3.18 -13.34 19.30
C VAL A 25 -4.52 -13.51 18.59
N ILE A 26 -4.74 -14.63 17.88
CA ILE A 26 -6.01 -14.92 17.21
C ILE A 26 -7.18 -14.98 18.21
N TRP A 27 -7.03 -15.72 19.31
CA TRP A 27 -8.07 -15.83 20.32
C TRP A 27 -8.33 -14.51 21.04
N THR A 28 -7.30 -13.72 21.33
CA THR A 28 -7.46 -12.37 21.90
C THR A 28 -8.21 -11.44 20.95
N ALA A 29 -7.89 -11.46 19.65
CA ALA A 29 -8.58 -10.65 18.65
C ALA A 29 -10.06 -11.05 18.50
N ILE A 30 -10.34 -12.36 18.45
CA ILE A 30 -11.72 -12.88 18.42
C ILE A 30 -12.46 -12.47 19.70
N GLY A 31 -11.85 -12.65 20.87
CA GLY A 31 -12.42 -12.26 22.15
C GLY A 31 -12.73 -10.77 22.21
N LEU A 32 -11.82 -9.92 21.73
CA LEU A 32 -12.02 -8.47 21.67
C LEU A 32 -13.17 -8.10 20.71
N ALA A 33 -13.25 -8.72 19.54
CA ALA A 33 -14.34 -8.49 18.60
C ALA A 33 -15.70 -8.87 19.20
N PHE A 34 -15.78 -10.03 19.89
CA PHE A 34 -16.99 -10.43 20.61
C PHE A 34 -17.32 -9.48 21.77
N ALA A 35 -16.31 -9.01 22.51
CA ALA A 35 -16.52 -8.06 23.60
C ALA A 35 -17.04 -6.71 23.10
N ILE A 36 -16.52 -6.20 21.97
CA ILE A 36 -17.02 -4.98 21.33
C ILE A 36 -18.45 -5.19 20.84
N LEU A 37 -18.74 -6.29 20.14
CA LEU A 37 -20.09 -6.59 19.66
C LEU A 37 -21.09 -6.74 20.81
N ALA A 38 -20.73 -7.48 21.86
CA ALA A 38 -21.54 -7.61 23.05
C ALA A 38 -21.71 -6.25 23.76
N GLY A 39 -20.66 -5.43 23.82
CA GLY A 39 -20.67 -4.09 24.37
C GLY A 39 -21.61 -3.15 23.60
N LEU A 40 -21.60 -3.19 22.27
CA LEU A 40 -22.53 -2.41 21.44
C LEU A 40 -23.99 -2.81 21.64
N VAL A 41 -24.26 -4.05 22.04
CA VAL A 41 -25.62 -4.55 22.33
C VAL A 41 -26.04 -4.29 23.79
N LEU A 42 -25.13 -4.51 24.74
CA LEU A 42 -25.43 -4.54 26.18
C LEU A 42 -25.12 -3.22 26.91
N ALA A 43 -24.22 -2.40 26.36
CA ALA A 43 -23.73 -1.16 26.95
C ALA A 43 -23.44 -0.11 25.87
N TYR A 44 -24.42 0.14 24.99
CA TYR A 44 -24.28 1.01 23.83
C TYR A 44 -23.80 2.41 24.19
N ASP A 45 -24.34 3.04 25.24
CA ASP A 45 -23.95 4.40 25.60
C ASP A 45 -22.48 4.51 26.01
N THR A 46 -22.00 3.56 26.82
CA THR A 46 -20.59 3.55 27.26
C THR A 46 -19.63 3.18 26.13
N VAL A 47 -19.97 2.18 25.31
CA VAL A 47 -19.08 1.63 24.27
C VAL A 47 -19.12 2.45 22.99
N TRP A 48 -20.29 2.92 22.57
CA TRP A 48 -20.41 3.74 21.36
C TRP A 48 -20.38 5.22 21.71
N THR A 49 -21.36 5.70 22.46
CA THR A 49 -21.59 7.15 22.64
C THR A 49 -20.45 7.86 23.36
N GLU A 50 -19.89 7.26 24.42
CA GLU A 50 -18.87 7.89 25.27
C GLU A 50 -17.42 7.59 24.85
N THR A 51 -17.18 6.51 24.09
CA THR A 51 -15.82 6.06 23.77
C THR A 51 -15.54 5.97 22.28
N LEU A 52 -16.15 5.04 21.54
CA LEU A 52 -15.84 4.85 20.12
C LEU A 52 -16.25 6.05 19.25
N ARG A 53 -17.37 6.69 19.55
CA ARG A 53 -17.87 7.83 18.77
C ARG A 53 -16.92 9.03 18.85
N PRO A 54 -16.54 9.57 20.02
CA PRO A 54 -15.62 10.71 20.09
C PRO A 54 -14.21 10.39 19.57
N ILE A 55 -13.74 9.15 19.75
CA ILE A 55 -12.37 8.77 19.38
C ILE A 55 -12.28 8.48 17.88
N ILE A 56 -13.23 7.72 17.32
CA ILE A 56 -13.13 7.22 15.95
C ILE A 56 -14.11 7.94 15.02
N TRP A 57 -15.37 8.12 15.41
CA TRP A 57 -16.41 8.58 14.47
C TRP A 57 -16.45 10.09 14.28
N GLU A 58 -16.37 10.88 15.36
CA GLU A 58 -16.43 12.34 15.29
C GLU A 58 -15.29 12.94 14.46
N PRO A 59 -14.02 12.50 14.61
CA PRO A 59 -12.94 12.97 13.75
C PRO A 59 -13.13 12.60 12.28
N VAL A 60 -13.80 11.47 11.99
CA VAL A 60 -14.09 11.05 10.61
C VAL A 60 -15.17 11.93 9.98
N VAL A 61 -16.20 12.26 10.75
CA VAL A 61 -17.25 13.19 10.29
C VAL A 61 -16.72 14.62 10.17
N GLU A 62 -15.79 15.02 11.03
CA GLU A 62 -15.12 16.33 10.93
C GLU A 62 -14.20 16.41 9.70
N ASP A 63 -13.47 15.33 9.36
CA ASP A 63 -12.68 15.24 8.12
C ASP A 63 -13.57 15.22 6.88
N ALA A 64 -14.80 14.69 6.98
CA ALA A 64 -15.82 14.68 5.92
C ALA A 64 -16.50 16.03 5.71
N GLY A 65 -16.67 16.81 6.79
CA GLY A 65 -17.41 18.07 6.74
C GLY A 65 -16.72 19.17 5.94
N VAL A 66 -17.46 20.29 5.76
CA VAL A 66 -17.10 21.50 4.98
C VAL A 66 -15.70 22.07 5.28
N ALA A 67 -15.13 21.80 6.46
CA ALA A 67 -13.78 22.23 6.84
C ALA A 67 -12.66 21.32 6.29
N GLY A 68 -12.93 20.01 6.10
CA GLY A 68 -11.98 19.04 5.52
C GLY A 68 -10.63 18.92 6.24
N ASP A 69 -10.60 19.17 7.56
CA ASP A 69 -9.32 19.37 8.27
C ASP A 69 -9.32 18.92 9.73
N ALA A 70 -9.65 17.64 9.99
CA ALA A 70 -9.56 17.08 11.33
C ALA A 70 -8.10 16.70 11.69
N GLY A 71 -7.61 17.17 12.84
CA GLY A 71 -6.30 16.81 13.38
C GLY A 71 -6.26 15.42 14.05
N TYR A 72 -5.11 14.75 14.03
CA TYR A 72 -4.96 13.44 14.69
C TYR A 72 -4.61 13.57 16.18
N THR A 73 -5.37 12.90 17.05
CA THR A 73 -5.01 12.74 18.46
C THR A 73 -4.01 11.59 18.68
N PRO A 74 -3.21 11.63 19.77
CA PRO A 74 -2.34 10.50 20.13
C PRO A 74 -3.11 9.18 20.31
N GLN A 75 -4.32 9.23 20.85
CA GLN A 75 -5.19 8.06 21.06
C GLN A 75 -5.60 7.43 19.74
N ASN A 76 -6.05 8.23 18.77
CA ASN A 76 -6.46 7.75 17.45
C ASN A 76 -5.27 7.12 16.72
N THR A 77 -4.12 7.78 16.79
CA THR A 77 -2.87 7.30 16.21
C THR A 77 -2.46 5.95 16.79
N ALA A 78 -2.56 5.77 18.11
CA ALA A 78 -2.24 4.51 18.78
C ALA A 78 -3.22 3.39 18.37
N ILE A 79 -4.52 3.66 18.34
CA ILE A 79 -5.55 2.68 17.95
C ILE A 79 -5.31 2.20 16.52
N TYR A 80 -5.07 3.12 15.57
CA TYR A 80 -4.80 2.75 14.18
C TYR A 80 -3.50 1.96 14.02
N THR A 81 -2.43 2.37 14.72
CA THR A 81 -1.13 1.67 14.69
C THR A 81 -1.23 0.25 15.26
N LEU A 82 -1.86 0.09 16.43
CA LEU A 82 -2.04 -1.21 17.07
C LEU A 82 -2.97 -2.12 16.26
N SER A 83 -4.03 -1.55 15.68
CA SER A 83 -4.95 -2.30 14.81
C SER A 83 -4.25 -2.80 13.56
N MET A 84 -3.40 -1.98 12.94
CA MET A 84 -2.60 -2.38 11.78
C MET A 84 -1.63 -3.51 12.15
N LEU A 85 -0.87 -3.38 13.25
CA LEU A 85 0.04 -4.43 13.73
C LEU A 85 -0.71 -5.73 14.06
N GLY A 86 -1.88 -5.63 14.71
CA GLY A 86 -2.75 -6.76 14.97
C GLY A 86 -3.20 -7.45 13.68
N CYS A 87 -3.62 -6.68 12.67
CA CYS A 87 -4.00 -7.20 11.37
C CYS A 87 -2.84 -7.94 10.68
N VAL A 88 -1.60 -7.45 10.76
CA VAL A 88 -0.43 -8.16 10.20
C VAL A 88 -0.28 -9.54 10.81
N VAL A 89 -0.38 -9.67 12.14
CA VAL A 89 -0.21 -10.95 12.84
C VAL A 89 -1.37 -11.92 12.56
N LEU A 90 -2.60 -11.42 12.42
CA LEU A 90 -3.77 -12.23 12.11
C LEU A 90 -3.78 -12.69 10.65
N LEU A 91 -3.58 -11.76 9.72
CA LEU A 91 -3.66 -12.01 8.28
C LEU A 91 -2.51 -12.89 7.80
N GLN A 92 -1.29 -12.76 8.34
CA GLN A 92 -0.17 -13.64 7.94
C GLN A 92 -0.50 -15.11 8.18
N ALA A 93 -1.17 -15.43 9.29
CA ALA A 93 -1.55 -16.79 9.65
C ALA A 93 -2.64 -17.34 8.72
N LEU A 94 -3.59 -16.48 8.33
CA LEU A 94 -4.67 -16.82 7.39
C LEU A 94 -4.14 -17.03 5.97
N PHE A 95 -3.32 -16.09 5.48
CA PHE A 95 -2.75 -16.11 4.13
C PHE A 95 -1.83 -17.30 3.91
N ARG A 96 -1.06 -17.67 4.95
CA ARG A 96 -0.25 -18.89 4.95
C ARG A 96 -1.10 -20.15 4.82
N LYS A 97 -2.19 -20.27 5.59
CA LYS A 97 -3.10 -21.42 5.52
C LYS A 97 -3.80 -21.53 4.15
N TRP A 98 -4.12 -20.38 3.55
CA TRP A 98 -4.68 -20.31 2.20
C TRP A 98 -3.65 -20.42 1.08
N ARG A 99 -2.35 -20.55 1.41
CA ARG A 99 -1.23 -20.65 0.48
C ARG A 99 -1.24 -19.55 -0.58
N LEU A 100 -1.57 -18.33 -0.16
CA LEU A 100 -1.58 -17.18 -1.06
C LEU A 100 -0.15 -16.89 -1.57
N PRO A 101 0.02 -16.46 -2.83
CA PRO A 101 1.33 -16.12 -3.38
C PRO A 101 2.02 -15.00 -2.57
N THR A 102 3.32 -15.11 -2.37
CA THR A 102 4.18 -14.15 -1.63
C THR A 102 5.33 -13.61 -2.47
N ASP A 103 5.33 -13.92 -3.77
CA ASP A 103 6.42 -13.61 -4.67
C ASP A 103 6.46 -12.13 -5.08
N GLU A 104 7.50 -11.75 -5.83
CA GLU A 104 7.67 -10.42 -6.41
C GLU A 104 6.43 -9.95 -7.18
N ARG A 105 5.75 -10.89 -7.85
CA ARG A 105 4.52 -10.63 -8.62
C ARG A 105 3.38 -10.18 -7.72
N MET A 106 3.14 -10.89 -6.61
CA MET A 106 2.14 -10.48 -5.63
C MET A 106 2.48 -9.12 -5.02
N THR A 107 3.76 -8.90 -4.71
CA THR A 107 4.20 -7.61 -4.18
C THR A 107 3.86 -6.46 -5.12
N MET A 108 4.12 -6.61 -6.43
CA MET A 108 3.76 -5.60 -7.44
C MET A 108 2.25 -5.36 -7.53
N ALA A 109 1.45 -6.42 -7.47
CA ALA A 109 -0.01 -6.29 -7.46
C ALA A 109 -0.49 -5.49 -6.23
N LEU A 110 0.04 -5.80 -5.04
CA LEU A 110 -0.31 -5.08 -3.81
C LEU A 110 0.14 -3.61 -3.84
N ILE A 111 1.32 -3.30 -4.39
CA ILE A 111 1.76 -1.91 -4.59
C ILE A 111 0.75 -1.14 -5.45
N ALA A 112 0.27 -1.74 -6.55
CA ALA A 112 -0.74 -1.10 -7.40
C ALA A 112 -2.06 -0.82 -6.65
N TRP A 113 -2.45 -1.71 -5.73
CA TRP A 113 -3.61 -1.48 -4.85
C TRP A 113 -3.38 -0.36 -3.83
N VAL A 114 -2.17 -0.24 -3.28
CA VAL A 114 -1.82 0.87 -2.38
C VAL A 114 -1.94 2.21 -3.10
N CYS A 115 -1.62 2.29 -4.39
CA CYS A 115 -1.79 3.51 -5.18
C CYS A 115 -3.26 3.90 -5.43
N LEU A 116 -4.22 2.98 -5.34
CA LEU A 116 -5.62 3.28 -5.63
C LEU A 116 -6.28 4.16 -4.57
N ALA A 117 -5.98 3.92 -3.29
CA ALA A 117 -6.51 4.68 -2.17
C ALA A 117 -6.20 6.20 -2.24
N PRO A 118 -4.94 6.64 -2.41
CA PRO A 118 -4.63 8.07 -2.52
C PRO A 118 -5.26 8.69 -3.78
N VAL A 119 -5.41 7.94 -4.88
CA VAL A 119 -6.08 8.45 -6.09
C VAL A 119 -7.52 8.87 -5.81
N LEU A 120 -8.26 8.07 -5.05
CA LEU A 120 -9.63 8.39 -4.64
C LEU A 120 -9.66 9.50 -3.58
N ARG A 121 -8.73 9.48 -2.63
CA ARG A 121 -8.61 10.50 -1.57
C ARG A 121 -8.34 11.90 -2.11
N VAL A 122 -7.57 12.03 -3.18
CA VAL A 122 -7.30 13.34 -3.81
C VAL A 122 -8.56 13.90 -4.48
N LEU A 123 -9.40 13.05 -5.06
CA LEU A 123 -10.70 13.48 -5.58
C LEU A 123 -11.62 13.96 -4.46
N GLU A 124 -11.60 13.26 -3.33
CA GLU A 124 -12.30 13.68 -2.11
C GLU A 124 -11.80 15.04 -1.60
N ASP A 125 -10.48 15.21 -1.46
CA ASP A 125 -9.88 16.47 -1.02
C ASP A 125 -10.18 17.65 -1.97
N ALA A 126 -10.54 17.34 -3.22
CA ALA A 126 -10.93 18.29 -4.25
C ALA A 126 -12.46 18.53 -4.33
N ASP A 127 -13.25 18.04 -3.38
CA ASP A 127 -14.73 18.10 -3.37
C ASP A 127 -15.37 17.51 -4.65
N PHE A 128 -14.76 16.48 -5.22
CA PHE A 128 -15.36 15.76 -6.35
C PHE A 128 -16.62 15.02 -5.91
N PHE A 129 -16.63 14.47 -4.70
CA PHE A 129 -17.77 13.73 -4.16
C PHE A 129 -18.67 14.65 -3.32
N SER A 130 -19.98 14.40 -3.35
CA SER A 130 -20.97 15.16 -2.57
C SER A 130 -20.85 14.86 -1.06
N SER A 131 -21.23 15.82 -0.20
CA SER A 131 -21.25 15.72 1.27
C SER A 131 -22.08 14.57 1.89
N THR A 132 -22.83 13.82 1.10
CA THR A 132 -23.54 12.62 1.57
C THR A 132 -22.71 11.33 1.41
N ARG A 133 -21.63 11.37 0.61
CA ARG A 133 -20.83 10.20 0.22
C ARG A 133 -19.33 10.36 0.44
N ASP A 134 -18.84 11.57 0.69
CA ASP A 134 -17.51 11.91 1.22
C ASP A 134 -16.96 10.91 2.26
N VAL A 135 -17.80 10.51 3.22
CA VAL A 135 -17.48 9.56 4.30
C VAL A 135 -16.92 8.24 3.76
N LEU A 136 -17.29 7.80 2.55
CA LEU A 136 -16.77 6.58 1.93
C LEU A 136 -15.28 6.70 1.58
N PHE A 137 -14.82 7.90 1.22
CA PHE A 137 -13.46 8.16 0.75
C PHE A 137 -12.53 8.59 1.88
N ILE A 138 -13.01 8.61 3.12
CA ILE A 138 -12.27 9.01 4.31
C ILE A 138 -11.82 7.80 5.13
N SER A 139 -10.67 7.95 5.80
CA SER A 139 -10.10 6.92 6.69
C SER A 139 -10.97 6.76 7.93
N PRO A 140 -11.24 5.54 8.43
CA PRO A 140 -10.73 4.26 7.95
C PRO A 140 -11.60 3.60 6.86
N ILE A 141 -12.77 4.17 6.53
CA ILE A 141 -13.80 3.55 5.68
C ILE A 141 -13.26 3.26 4.27
N ILE A 142 -12.49 4.19 3.69
CA ILE A 142 -11.87 4.00 2.38
C ILE A 142 -11.03 2.71 2.32
N HIS A 143 -10.24 2.47 3.35
CA HIS A 143 -9.38 1.29 3.43
C HIS A 143 -10.20 0.00 3.57
N LEU A 144 -11.32 0.04 4.29
CA LEU A 144 -12.19 -1.12 4.49
C LEU A 144 -12.89 -1.54 3.19
N HIS A 145 -13.51 -0.61 2.47
CA HIS A 145 -14.20 -0.97 1.23
C HIS A 145 -13.20 -1.29 0.10
N LEU A 146 -12.03 -0.61 0.03
CA LEU A 146 -10.99 -0.98 -0.93
C LEU A 146 -10.39 -2.35 -0.63
N ALA A 147 -10.23 -2.71 0.65
CA ALA A 147 -9.88 -4.08 1.03
C ALA A 147 -10.96 -5.08 0.60
N ALA A 148 -12.25 -4.74 0.73
CA ALA A 148 -13.33 -5.60 0.24
C ALA A 148 -13.27 -5.79 -1.29
N TRP A 149 -12.96 -4.74 -2.06
CA TRP A 149 -12.69 -4.85 -3.49
C TRP A 149 -11.48 -5.74 -3.79
N LEU A 150 -10.37 -5.53 -3.09
CA LEU A 150 -9.15 -6.33 -3.25
C LEU A 150 -9.44 -7.83 -3.03
N VAL A 151 -10.08 -8.17 -1.92
CA VAL A 151 -10.46 -9.56 -1.60
C VAL A 151 -11.47 -10.10 -2.61
N GLY A 152 -12.48 -9.31 -2.99
CA GLY A 152 -13.48 -9.70 -3.99
C GLY A 152 -12.85 -10.03 -5.34
N ILE A 153 -11.96 -9.17 -5.83
CA ILE A 153 -11.21 -9.39 -7.08
C ILE A 153 -10.30 -10.62 -6.97
N ALA A 154 -9.60 -10.80 -5.85
CA ALA A 154 -8.76 -11.98 -5.62
C ALA A 154 -9.58 -13.29 -5.67
N VAL A 155 -10.71 -13.34 -4.96
CA VAL A 155 -11.60 -14.51 -4.92
C VAL A 155 -12.17 -14.79 -6.31
N VAL A 156 -12.73 -13.79 -6.98
CA VAL A 156 -13.33 -13.95 -8.31
C VAL A 156 -12.27 -14.40 -9.33
N SER A 157 -11.07 -13.82 -9.27
CA SER A 157 -9.97 -14.21 -10.15
C SER A 157 -9.53 -15.66 -9.91
N HIS A 158 -9.50 -16.11 -8.65
CA HIS A 158 -9.23 -17.51 -8.31
C HIS A 158 -10.31 -18.45 -8.87
N LEU A 159 -11.59 -18.13 -8.66
CA LEU A 159 -12.71 -18.98 -9.10
C LEU A 159 -12.78 -19.12 -10.62
N VAL A 160 -12.53 -18.03 -11.34
CA VAL A 160 -12.66 -17.98 -12.80
C VAL A 160 -11.40 -18.50 -13.48
N GLY A 161 -10.23 -18.02 -13.04
CA GLY A 161 -8.94 -18.25 -13.69
C GLY A 161 -8.09 -19.36 -13.07
N GLY A 162 -8.34 -19.76 -11.81
CA GLY A 162 -7.45 -20.66 -11.06
C GLY A 162 -7.30 -22.05 -11.67
N ARG A 163 -8.33 -22.53 -12.40
CA ARG A 163 -8.28 -23.82 -13.13
C ARG A 163 -7.20 -23.88 -14.21
N PHE A 164 -6.70 -22.72 -14.65
CA PHE A 164 -5.66 -22.61 -15.67
C PHE A 164 -4.26 -22.36 -15.07
N ASP A 165 -4.16 -22.23 -13.74
CA ASP A 165 -2.88 -22.01 -13.09
C ASP A 165 -1.94 -23.20 -13.32
N GLY A 166 -0.70 -22.91 -13.68
CA GLY A 166 0.32 -23.92 -14.03
C GLY A 166 0.24 -24.47 -15.45
N LEU A 167 -0.82 -24.17 -16.22
CA LEU A 167 -0.90 -24.57 -17.63
C LEU A 167 -0.15 -23.58 -18.53
N SER A 168 0.82 -24.07 -19.29
CA SER A 168 1.64 -23.24 -20.19
C SER A 168 1.15 -23.18 -21.64
N SER A 169 0.09 -23.92 -21.99
CA SER A 169 -0.42 -23.94 -23.36
C SER A 169 -1.04 -22.60 -23.74
N ASP A 170 -0.85 -22.19 -25.00
CA ASP A 170 -1.32 -20.88 -25.45
C ASP A 170 -2.83 -20.73 -25.32
N ARG A 171 -3.57 -21.79 -25.65
CA ARG A 171 -5.03 -21.84 -25.51
C ARG A 171 -5.49 -21.67 -24.06
N ALA A 172 -4.78 -22.26 -23.09
CA ALA A 172 -5.13 -22.12 -21.68
C ALA A 172 -4.87 -20.68 -21.20
N GLN A 173 -3.73 -20.11 -21.59
CA GLN A 173 -3.36 -18.73 -21.24
C GLN A 173 -4.32 -17.70 -21.83
N GLU A 174 -4.74 -17.90 -23.09
CA GLU A 174 -5.73 -17.07 -23.77
C GLU A 174 -7.12 -17.23 -23.12
N SER A 175 -7.57 -18.46 -22.86
CA SER A 175 -8.85 -18.72 -22.19
C SER A 175 -8.91 -18.07 -20.81
N GLN A 176 -7.83 -18.16 -20.02
CA GLN A 176 -7.72 -17.51 -18.72
C GLN A 176 -7.79 -15.98 -18.88
N ALA A 177 -7.07 -15.41 -19.86
CA ALA A 177 -7.06 -13.98 -20.12
C ALA A 177 -8.46 -13.45 -20.49
N THR A 178 -9.16 -14.15 -21.39
CA THR A 178 -10.50 -13.77 -21.84
C THR A 178 -11.51 -13.84 -20.71
N LEU A 179 -11.49 -14.91 -19.91
CA LEU A 179 -12.41 -15.07 -18.78
C LEU A 179 -12.15 -14.04 -17.68
N LEU A 180 -10.88 -13.83 -17.30
CA LEU A 180 -10.52 -12.77 -16.36
C LEU A 180 -10.90 -11.40 -16.92
N GLY A 181 -10.56 -11.10 -18.17
CA GLY A 181 -10.87 -9.83 -18.81
C GLY A 181 -12.35 -9.48 -18.79
N GLY A 182 -13.23 -10.45 -19.12
CA GLY A 182 -14.68 -10.24 -19.09
C GLY A 182 -15.20 -9.93 -17.68
N VAL A 183 -14.75 -10.68 -16.67
CA VAL A 183 -15.25 -10.49 -15.29
C VAL A 183 -14.67 -9.24 -14.65
N LEU A 184 -13.39 -8.95 -14.88
CA LEU A 184 -12.74 -7.73 -14.39
C LEU A 184 -13.28 -6.48 -15.08
N PHE A 185 -13.70 -6.57 -16.35
CA PHE A 185 -14.42 -5.49 -17.02
C PHE A 185 -15.72 -5.14 -16.29
N VAL A 186 -16.55 -6.15 -15.99
CA VAL A 186 -17.80 -5.94 -15.24
C VAL A 186 -17.52 -5.35 -13.86
N ALA A 187 -16.50 -5.86 -13.17
CA ALA A 187 -16.08 -5.32 -11.88
C ALA A 187 -15.62 -3.86 -11.97
N LEU A 188 -14.86 -3.50 -13.02
CA LEU A 188 -14.37 -2.14 -13.24
C LEU A 188 -15.53 -1.18 -13.53
N MET A 189 -16.50 -1.60 -14.34
CA MET A 189 -17.72 -0.83 -14.60
C MET A 189 -18.56 -0.69 -13.33
N GLY A 190 -18.68 -1.74 -12.52
CA GLY A 190 -19.34 -1.68 -11.22
C GLY A 190 -18.64 -0.72 -10.26
N HIS A 191 -17.31 -0.74 -10.22
CA HIS A 191 -16.51 0.20 -9.43
C HIS A 191 -16.72 1.65 -9.90
N TRP A 192 -16.72 1.90 -11.22
CA TRP A 192 -17.04 3.21 -11.77
C TRP A 192 -18.46 3.68 -11.40
N TYR A 193 -19.45 2.82 -11.61
CA TYR A 193 -20.85 3.12 -11.35
C TYR A 193 -21.13 3.40 -9.87
N LEU A 194 -20.50 2.66 -8.96
CA LEU A 194 -20.73 2.82 -7.52
C LEU A 194 -20.02 4.04 -6.94
N LEU A 195 -18.82 4.37 -7.43
CA LEU A 195 -17.98 5.39 -6.81
C LEU A 195 -18.02 6.73 -7.55
N TYR A 196 -17.96 6.75 -8.88
CA TYR A 196 -17.75 7.98 -9.66
C TYR A 196 -19.03 8.52 -10.30
N GLN A 197 -19.84 7.64 -10.89
CA GLN A 197 -21.07 8.04 -11.58
C GLN A 197 -21.99 8.94 -10.75
N PRO A 198 -22.18 8.72 -9.44
CA PRO A 198 -23.10 9.53 -8.67
C PRO A 198 -22.64 10.99 -8.47
N ALA A 199 -21.36 11.29 -8.62
CA ALA A 199 -20.84 12.66 -8.59
C ALA A 199 -21.26 13.44 -9.85
N TYR A 200 -21.31 12.78 -11.01
CA TYR A 200 -21.74 13.38 -12.27
C TYR A 200 -23.25 13.61 -12.33
N ASP A 201 -24.05 12.76 -11.70
CA ASP A 201 -25.51 12.95 -11.61
C ASP A 201 -25.89 14.26 -10.91
N GLY A 202 -25.07 14.71 -9.96
CA GLY A 202 -25.23 16.02 -9.31
C GLY A 202 -24.91 17.21 -10.22
N HIS A 203 -24.23 16.97 -11.35
CA HIS A 203 -23.67 18.00 -12.22
C HIS A 203 -24.00 17.74 -13.71
N PRO A 204 -25.29 17.77 -14.11
CA PRO A 204 -25.74 17.41 -15.46
C PRO A 204 -25.23 18.34 -16.59
N GLY A 205 -24.62 19.49 -16.24
CA GLY A 205 -24.02 20.42 -17.19
C GLY A 205 -22.57 20.11 -17.57
N VAL A 206 -21.94 19.11 -16.95
CA VAL A 206 -20.54 18.75 -17.20
C VAL A 206 -20.46 17.75 -18.36
N ASP A 207 -19.62 18.04 -19.35
CA ASP A 207 -19.36 17.11 -20.47
C ASP A 207 -18.58 15.88 -19.98
N PHE A 208 -19.13 14.69 -20.23
CA PHE A 208 -18.57 13.40 -19.80
C PHE A 208 -17.58 12.80 -20.83
N SER A 209 -17.23 13.53 -21.88
CA SER A 209 -16.39 13.04 -22.99
C SER A 209 -14.98 12.59 -22.54
N LEU A 210 -14.30 13.35 -21.67
CA LEU A 210 -12.95 12.98 -21.21
C LEU A 210 -12.97 11.81 -20.21
N ALA A 211 -13.95 11.77 -19.32
CA ALA A 211 -14.18 10.63 -18.42
C ALA A 211 -14.46 9.34 -19.22
N THR A 212 -15.22 9.43 -20.32
CA THR A 212 -15.42 8.30 -21.25
C THR A 212 -14.11 7.88 -21.91
N GLY A 213 -13.31 8.83 -22.39
CA GLY A 213 -11.96 8.56 -22.89
C GLY A 213 -11.08 7.85 -21.85
N GLY A 214 -11.14 8.31 -20.60
CA GLY A 214 -10.50 7.70 -19.45
C GLY A 214 -10.88 6.23 -19.25
N LEU A 215 -12.18 5.92 -19.32
CA LEU A 215 -12.68 4.53 -19.23
C LEU A 215 -12.10 3.64 -20.34
N ILE A 216 -12.02 4.15 -21.57
CA ILE A 216 -11.41 3.41 -22.70
C ILE A 216 -9.92 3.15 -22.42
N VAL A 217 -9.19 4.13 -21.92
CA VAL A 217 -7.77 3.97 -21.55
C VAL A 217 -7.62 2.95 -20.41
N SER A 218 -8.47 3.00 -19.39
CA SER A 218 -8.47 2.01 -18.30
C SER A 218 -8.73 0.59 -18.81
N MET A 219 -9.65 0.41 -19.77
CA MET A 219 -9.89 -0.89 -20.41
C MET A 219 -8.67 -1.36 -21.21
N ALA A 220 -8.00 -0.46 -21.93
CA ALA A 220 -6.78 -0.77 -22.66
C ALA A 220 -5.64 -1.18 -21.71
N VAL A 221 -5.51 -0.50 -20.57
CA VAL A 221 -4.55 -0.86 -19.50
C VAL A 221 -4.89 -2.21 -18.90
N MET A 222 -6.16 -2.52 -18.64
CA MET A 222 -6.57 -3.83 -18.15
C MET A 222 -6.15 -4.94 -19.12
N TRP A 223 -6.43 -4.75 -20.41
CA TRP A 223 -6.06 -5.70 -21.45
C TRP A 223 -4.53 -5.85 -21.54
N GLY A 224 -3.79 -4.74 -21.58
CA GLY A 224 -2.34 -4.74 -21.60
C GLY A 224 -1.72 -5.42 -20.37
N ALA A 225 -2.27 -5.15 -19.17
CA ALA A 225 -1.86 -5.78 -17.93
C ALA A 225 -2.08 -7.30 -17.98
N LEU A 226 -3.23 -7.77 -18.47
CA LEU A 226 -3.49 -9.20 -18.66
C LEU A 226 -2.51 -9.83 -19.66
N VAL A 227 -2.13 -9.14 -20.73
CA VAL A 227 -1.13 -9.63 -21.69
C VAL A 227 0.26 -9.73 -21.05
N TRP A 228 0.68 -8.70 -20.32
CA TRP A 228 2.01 -8.63 -19.70
C TRP A 228 2.18 -9.59 -18.53
N THR A 229 1.09 -9.93 -17.84
CA THR A 229 1.07 -10.86 -16.71
C THR A 229 0.74 -12.29 -17.12
N ARG A 230 1.03 -12.66 -18.38
CA ARG A 230 0.94 -14.06 -18.84
C ARG A 230 1.76 -14.97 -17.92
N MET A 231 1.27 -16.19 -17.68
CA MET A 231 1.89 -17.17 -16.75
C MET A 231 1.90 -16.77 -15.27
N TRP A 232 1.29 -15.65 -14.88
CA TRP A 232 1.11 -15.32 -13.47
C TRP A 232 -0.07 -16.11 -12.91
N PRO A 233 -0.06 -16.43 -11.60
CA PRO A 233 -1.23 -17.01 -10.93
C PRO A 233 -2.47 -16.14 -11.14
N ALA A 234 -3.64 -16.75 -11.32
CA ALA A 234 -4.88 -16.04 -11.63
C ALA A 234 -5.21 -14.93 -10.63
N ILE A 235 -4.99 -15.18 -9.34
CA ILE A 235 -5.19 -14.20 -8.25
C ILE A 235 -4.36 -12.95 -8.51
N THR A 236 -3.04 -13.12 -8.60
CA THR A 236 -2.09 -12.01 -8.78
C THR A 236 -2.34 -11.27 -10.09
N ARG A 237 -2.64 -12.02 -11.15
CA ARG A 237 -2.94 -11.51 -12.48
C ARG A 237 -4.16 -10.60 -12.46
N GLY A 238 -5.26 -11.05 -11.86
CA GLY A 238 -6.49 -10.28 -11.78
C GLY A 238 -6.37 -9.07 -10.85
N MET A 239 -5.70 -9.22 -9.70
CA MET A 239 -5.41 -8.11 -8.78
C MET A 239 -4.61 -7.00 -9.47
N MET A 240 -3.53 -7.35 -10.18
CA MET A 240 -2.69 -6.39 -10.89
C MET A 240 -3.46 -5.67 -12.01
N ALA A 241 -4.20 -6.43 -12.83
CA ALA A 241 -4.96 -5.87 -13.95
C ALA A 241 -6.07 -4.92 -13.48
N PHE A 242 -6.81 -5.29 -12.43
CA PHE A 242 -7.86 -4.44 -11.89
C PHE A 242 -7.29 -3.17 -11.26
N ALA A 243 -6.31 -3.30 -10.35
CA ALA A 243 -5.76 -2.16 -9.63
C ALA A 243 -5.15 -1.10 -10.56
N THR A 244 -4.34 -1.52 -11.53
CA THR A 244 -3.74 -0.59 -12.52
C THR A 244 -4.81 0.13 -13.35
N SER A 245 -5.88 -0.57 -13.73
CA SER A 245 -6.98 0.01 -14.50
C SER A 245 -7.81 0.99 -13.68
N ALA A 246 -8.05 0.67 -12.40
CA ALA A 246 -8.78 1.52 -11.46
C ALA A 246 -7.96 2.78 -11.09
N VAL A 247 -6.65 2.66 -10.93
CA VAL A 247 -5.74 3.81 -10.74
C VAL A 247 -5.81 4.75 -11.95
N VAL A 248 -5.68 4.21 -13.16
CA VAL A 248 -5.78 4.99 -14.40
C VAL A 248 -7.15 5.64 -14.54
N MET A 249 -8.21 4.94 -14.12
CA MET A 249 -9.57 5.48 -14.14
C MET A 249 -9.68 6.67 -13.20
N GLY A 250 -9.19 6.56 -11.96
CA GLY A 250 -9.22 7.65 -11.00
C GLY A 250 -8.40 8.87 -11.46
N VAL A 251 -7.21 8.65 -12.02
CA VAL A 251 -6.40 9.75 -12.60
C VAL A 251 -7.09 10.39 -13.79
N ALA A 252 -7.82 9.63 -14.63
CA ALA A 252 -8.61 10.22 -15.70
C ALA A 252 -9.73 11.13 -15.17
N HIS A 253 -10.32 10.79 -14.01
CA HIS A 253 -11.29 11.65 -13.34
C HIS A 253 -10.63 12.88 -12.72
N TRP A 254 -9.36 12.79 -12.26
CA TRP A 254 -8.58 13.99 -11.91
C TRP A 254 -8.51 14.94 -13.10
N VAL A 255 -8.10 14.45 -14.27
CA VAL A 255 -7.96 15.27 -15.49
C VAL A 255 -9.29 15.86 -15.92
N GLN A 256 -10.38 15.09 -15.89
CA GLN A 256 -11.73 15.61 -16.15
C GLN A 256 -12.07 16.75 -15.20
N PHE A 257 -11.88 16.55 -13.90
CA PHE A 257 -12.20 17.54 -12.88
C PHE A 257 -11.35 18.82 -13.03
N MET A 258 -10.07 18.69 -13.37
CA MET A 258 -9.18 19.83 -13.63
C MET A 258 -9.62 20.70 -14.81
N ILE A 259 -10.22 20.09 -15.84
CA ILE A 259 -10.63 20.80 -17.06
C ILE A 259 -12.04 21.38 -16.92
N THR A 260 -12.94 20.65 -16.27
CA THR A 260 -14.31 21.08 -16.01
C THR A 260 -14.63 21.02 -14.52
N PRO A 261 -14.01 21.89 -13.70
CA PRO A 261 -14.30 21.92 -12.27
C PRO A 261 -15.74 22.39 -12.04
N TRP A 262 -16.40 21.82 -11.03
CA TRP A 262 -17.69 22.30 -10.54
C TRP A 262 -17.54 23.00 -9.20
N ALA A 263 -18.59 23.69 -8.76
CA ALA A 263 -18.58 24.44 -7.51
C ALA A 263 -18.32 23.49 -6.34
N GLN A 264 -17.21 23.73 -5.63
CA GLN A 264 -16.81 22.98 -4.44
C GLN A 264 -17.72 23.36 -3.25
N GLU A 265 -18.30 22.37 -2.57
CA GLU A 265 -19.20 22.60 -1.42
C GLU A 265 -18.47 23.27 -0.24
N SER A 266 -17.16 23.05 -0.10
CA SER A 266 -16.30 23.69 0.91
C SER A 266 -16.05 25.18 0.67
N GLY A 267 -16.39 25.71 -0.53
CA GLY A 267 -16.06 27.07 -0.92
C GLY A 267 -14.55 27.30 -1.13
N LYS A 268 -13.73 26.23 -1.13
CA LYS A 268 -12.35 26.29 -1.58
C LYS A 268 -12.34 26.75 -3.05
N THR A 269 -11.37 27.57 -3.39
CA THR A 269 -11.10 27.93 -4.78
C THR A 269 -9.89 27.12 -5.19
N SER A 270 -10.05 26.24 -6.17
CA SER A 270 -8.93 25.48 -6.73
C SER A 270 -7.85 26.49 -7.17
N GLY A 271 -6.66 26.36 -6.60
CA GLY A 271 -5.54 27.23 -6.91
C GLY A 271 -4.98 26.99 -8.32
N ASP A 272 -3.87 27.65 -8.64
CA ASP A 272 -3.17 27.41 -9.90
C ASP A 272 -2.68 25.96 -9.98
N LEU A 273 -2.95 25.29 -11.11
CA LEU A 273 -2.49 23.92 -11.35
C LEU A 273 -0.97 23.90 -11.50
N THR A 274 -0.28 23.14 -10.64
CA THR A 274 1.19 23.04 -10.67
C THR A 274 1.67 21.59 -10.87
N PHE A 275 2.38 21.34 -11.97
CA PHE A 275 2.83 19.99 -12.34
C PHE A 275 4.30 19.70 -12.03
N TRP A 276 5.12 20.74 -11.84
CA TRP A 276 6.54 20.56 -11.59
C TRP A 276 6.86 19.74 -10.31
N PRO A 277 6.06 19.79 -9.21
CA PRO A 277 6.36 19.03 -7.99
C PRO A 277 6.46 17.53 -8.25
N VAL A 278 5.75 17.00 -9.26
CA VAL A 278 5.76 15.58 -9.64
C VAL A 278 7.18 15.09 -9.95
N TRP A 279 8.00 15.92 -10.58
CA TRP A 279 9.37 15.56 -10.93
C TRP A 279 10.29 15.45 -9.71
N VAL A 280 10.01 16.21 -8.65
CA VAL A 280 10.76 16.12 -7.39
C VAL A 280 10.25 14.93 -6.58
N VAL A 281 8.93 14.89 -6.35
CA VAL A 281 8.29 13.94 -5.44
C VAL A 281 8.29 12.51 -5.98
N LEU A 282 8.10 12.31 -7.29
CA LEU A 282 8.14 10.98 -7.90
C LEU A 282 9.46 10.71 -8.64
N GLY A 283 10.04 11.73 -9.27
CA GLY A 283 11.24 11.58 -10.08
C GLY A 283 12.51 11.28 -9.26
N LEU A 284 12.76 12.00 -8.15
CA LEU A 284 13.94 11.73 -7.32
C LEU A 284 13.88 10.34 -6.64
N PRO A 285 12.77 9.93 -5.99
CA PRO A 285 12.66 8.56 -5.47
C PRO A 285 12.76 7.50 -6.56
N GLY A 286 12.19 7.75 -7.74
CA GLY A 286 12.30 6.87 -8.90
C GLY A 286 13.75 6.69 -9.36
N LEU A 287 14.54 7.76 -9.39
CA LEU A 287 15.97 7.72 -9.71
C LEU A 287 16.76 6.90 -8.67
N ILE A 288 16.49 7.10 -7.38
CA ILE A 288 17.11 6.32 -6.30
C ILE A 288 16.77 4.83 -6.44
N CYS A 289 15.50 4.51 -6.71
CA CYS A 289 15.06 3.13 -6.94
C CYS A 289 15.73 2.51 -8.18
N PHE A 290 15.95 3.29 -9.24
CA PHE A 290 16.69 2.84 -10.41
C PHE A 290 18.14 2.45 -10.07
N PHE A 291 18.83 3.24 -9.24
CA PHE A 291 20.18 2.90 -8.77
C PHE A 291 20.20 1.65 -7.90
N LEU A 292 19.28 1.53 -6.92
CA LEU A 292 19.15 0.34 -6.08
C LEU A 292 18.86 -0.92 -6.90
N TYR A 293 17.94 -0.82 -7.87
CA TYR A 293 17.65 -1.91 -8.80
C TYR A 293 18.89 -2.31 -9.61
N ARG A 294 19.64 -1.33 -10.14
CA ARG A 294 20.87 -1.59 -10.89
C ARG A 294 21.92 -2.30 -10.03
N MET A 295 22.04 -1.95 -8.75
CA MET A 295 22.97 -2.59 -7.82
C MET A 295 22.62 -4.04 -7.50
N GLY A 296 21.33 -4.39 -7.44
CA GLY A 296 20.88 -5.73 -7.02
C GLY A 296 20.49 -6.70 -8.13
N LYS A 297 20.26 -6.22 -9.36
CA LYS A 297 19.65 -6.99 -10.45
C LYS A 297 20.44 -8.24 -10.85
N GLU A 298 21.78 -8.16 -10.85
CA GLU A 298 22.63 -9.29 -11.24
C GLU A 298 22.53 -10.42 -10.21
N ASP A 299 22.69 -10.08 -8.93
CA ASP A 299 22.62 -11.04 -7.83
C ASP A 299 21.21 -11.63 -7.69
N ALA A 300 20.17 -10.83 -7.90
CA ALA A 300 18.79 -11.32 -7.94
C ALA A 300 18.57 -12.35 -9.07
N ARG A 301 19.17 -12.14 -10.25
CA ARG A 301 19.11 -13.10 -11.35
C ARG A 301 19.89 -14.37 -11.04
N GLN A 302 21.09 -14.25 -10.49
CA GLN A 302 21.90 -15.41 -10.10
C GLN A 302 21.19 -16.25 -9.04
N LEU A 303 20.61 -15.61 -8.02
CA LEU A 303 19.85 -16.30 -6.99
C LEU A 303 18.60 -16.99 -7.54
N LYS A 304 17.93 -16.38 -8.52
CA LYS A 304 16.78 -17.02 -9.19
C LYS A 304 17.16 -18.28 -9.97
N LEU A 305 18.38 -18.35 -10.52
CA LEU A 305 18.87 -19.54 -11.22
C LEU A 305 19.18 -20.70 -10.26
N THR A 306 19.47 -20.42 -8.99
CA THR A 306 19.69 -21.46 -7.97
C THR A 306 18.38 -21.99 -7.37
N GLY A 307 17.23 -21.39 -7.71
CA GLY A 307 15.92 -21.79 -7.21
C GLY A 307 15.59 -21.27 -5.80
N TYR A 308 16.45 -20.43 -5.22
CA TYR A 308 16.24 -19.80 -3.92
C TYR A 308 15.61 -18.42 -4.04
N THR A 309 15.03 -17.94 -2.93
CA THR A 309 14.40 -16.61 -2.84
C THR A 309 15.23 -15.71 -1.93
N ALA A 310 15.37 -14.44 -2.30
CA ALA A 310 16.21 -13.49 -1.57
C ALA A 310 15.76 -13.29 -0.11
N GLY A 311 16.68 -13.52 0.83
CA GLY A 311 16.46 -13.40 2.26
C GLY A 311 15.53 -14.47 2.87
N VAL A 312 15.24 -15.56 2.13
CA VAL A 312 14.43 -16.68 2.64
C VAL A 312 15.28 -17.94 2.75
N LEU A 313 15.25 -18.56 3.93
CA LEU A 313 16.00 -19.78 4.21
C LEU A 313 15.44 -21.01 3.46
N PRO A 314 16.27 -22.03 3.19
CA PRO A 314 15.79 -23.32 2.69
C PRO A 314 14.77 -23.94 3.65
N GLY A 315 13.70 -24.56 3.13
CA GLY A 315 12.56 -25.00 3.97
C GLY A 315 12.86 -26.08 5.01
N HIS A 316 14.03 -26.72 4.97
CA HIS A 316 14.45 -27.72 5.95
C HIS A 316 15.38 -27.15 7.05
N VAL A 317 15.79 -25.88 6.95
CA VAL A 317 16.72 -25.24 7.89
C VAL A 317 15.98 -24.15 8.66
N GLY A 318 16.03 -24.22 9.99
CA GLY A 318 15.49 -23.17 10.86
C GLY A 318 16.48 -22.01 11.04
N ILE A 319 15.98 -20.85 11.47
CA ILE A 319 16.83 -19.65 11.63
C ILE A 319 17.95 -19.85 12.66
N LYS A 320 17.65 -20.55 13.77
CA LYS A 320 18.66 -20.85 14.81
C LYS A 320 19.80 -21.68 14.27
N GLN A 321 19.47 -22.71 13.49
CA GLN A 321 20.49 -23.54 12.84
C GLN A 321 21.34 -22.74 11.87
N TRP A 322 20.74 -21.81 11.13
CA TRP A 322 21.45 -20.95 10.20
C TRP A 322 22.46 -20.04 10.91
N GLU A 323 22.08 -19.49 12.07
CA GLU A 323 22.93 -18.60 12.87
C GLU A 323 24.02 -19.38 13.63
N ASP A 324 23.68 -20.53 14.21
CA ASP A 324 24.62 -21.37 14.97
C ASP A 324 25.70 -22.00 14.07
N GLU A 325 25.35 -22.31 12.82
CA GLU A 325 26.25 -22.89 11.82
C GLU A 325 26.73 -21.85 10.77
N ALA A 326 26.91 -20.57 11.15
CA ALA A 326 27.21 -19.47 10.22
C ALA A 326 28.38 -19.74 9.25
N ASP A 327 29.48 -20.35 9.73
CA ASP A 327 30.65 -20.66 8.89
C ASP A 327 30.33 -21.66 7.76
N LYS A 328 29.38 -22.58 7.99
CA LYS A 328 28.96 -23.57 7.00
C LYS A 328 28.09 -22.95 5.91
N TRP A 329 27.29 -21.94 6.27
CA TRP A 329 26.34 -21.29 5.37
C TRP A 329 26.90 -20.04 4.68
N ALA A 330 28.12 -19.61 5.01
CA ALA A 330 28.75 -18.42 4.46
C ALA A 330 28.81 -18.41 2.92
N ASP A 331 29.13 -19.55 2.31
CA ASP A 331 29.19 -19.72 0.85
C ASP A 331 27.83 -20.06 0.21
N HIS A 332 26.78 -20.22 1.01
CA HIS A 332 25.47 -20.57 0.48
C HIS A 332 24.92 -19.39 -0.35
N PRO A 333 24.32 -19.63 -1.53
CA PRO A 333 23.82 -18.56 -2.40
C PRO A 333 22.86 -17.58 -1.70
N VAL A 334 22.04 -18.08 -0.78
CA VAL A 334 21.15 -17.24 0.04
C VAL A 334 21.94 -16.29 0.92
N GLU A 335 23.05 -16.68 1.52
CA GLU A 335 23.81 -15.76 2.37
C GLU A 335 24.60 -14.75 1.53
N PHE A 336 25.27 -15.25 0.50
CA PHE A 336 26.16 -14.45 -0.33
C PHE A 336 25.42 -13.44 -1.23
N LEU A 337 24.31 -13.85 -1.88
CA LEU A 337 23.63 -13.03 -2.88
C LEU A 337 22.44 -12.23 -2.35
N SER A 338 21.81 -12.68 -1.24
CA SER A 338 20.53 -12.07 -0.81
C SER A 338 20.64 -10.59 -0.51
N ASN A 339 21.77 -10.14 0.07
CA ASN A 339 21.85 -8.75 0.52
C ASN A 339 21.68 -7.77 -0.65
N LYS A 340 22.44 -7.96 -1.72
CA LYS A 340 22.32 -7.14 -2.93
C LYS A 340 21.07 -7.49 -3.73
N ALA A 341 20.70 -8.76 -3.84
CA ALA A 341 19.47 -9.18 -4.53
C ALA A 341 18.21 -8.48 -3.98
N LEU A 342 18.14 -8.30 -2.65
CA LEU A 342 17.02 -7.64 -2.00
C LEU A 342 16.89 -6.16 -2.37
N LEU A 343 17.99 -5.47 -2.72
CA LEU A 343 17.93 -4.07 -3.18
C LEU A 343 17.13 -3.91 -4.48
N ALA A 344 17.11 -4.95 -5.32
CA ALA A 344 16.33 -4.97 -6.55
C ALA A 344 14.92 -5.55 -6.37
N HIS A 345 14.58 -6.03 -5.17
CA HIS A 345 13.29 -6.65 -4.91
C HIS A 345 12.18 -5.58 -4.79
N PRO A 346 10.98 -5.79 -5.37
CA PRO A 346 9.88 -4.82 -5.33
C PRO A 346 9.49 -4.37 -3.91
N MET A 347 9.67 -5.23 -2.91
CA MET A 347 9.46 -4.90 -1.49
C MET A 347 10.32 -3.72 -1.03
N VAL A 348 11.64 -3.78 -1.30
CA VAL A 348 12.59 -2.73 -0.90
C VAL A 348 12.38 -1.48 -1.76
N LEU A 349 12.25 -1.66 -3.07
CA LEU A 349 12.04 -0.55 -3.99
C LEU A 349 10.75 0.22 -3.67
N GLY A 350 9.65 -0.49 -3.41
CA GLY A 350 8.38 0.14 -3.02
C GLY A 350 8.52 0.91 -1.72
N MET A 351 9.13 0.31 -0.69
CA MET A 351 9.31 0.94 0.61
C MET A 351 10.14 2.24 0.53
N VAL A 352 11.27 2.18 -0.19
CA VAL A 352 12.13 3.34 -0.46
C VAL A 352 11.36 4.40 -1.22
N PHE A 353 10.69 4.02 -2.30
CA PHE A 353 9.91 4.94 -3.11
C PHE A 353 8.83 5.64 -2.28
N GLY A 354 8.04 4.88 -1.50
CA GLY A 354 6.95 5.41 -0.70
C GLY A 354 7.40 6.37 0.39
N GLN A 355 8.41 6.01 1.19
CA GLN A 355 8.88 6.86 2.28
C GLN A 355 9.57 8.13 1.79
N LEU A 356 10.29 8.06 0.68
CA LEU A 356 10.90 9.25 0.07
C LEU A 356 9.86 10.13 -0.62
N CYS A 357 8.87 9.53 -1.30
CA CYS A 357 7.76 10.26 -1.89
C CYS A 357 7.03 11.09 -0.83
N ASP A 358 6.75 10.50 0.34
CA ASP A 358 6.17 11.21 1.49
C ASP A 358 7.06 12.37 1.95
N GLY A 359 8.32 12.09 2.26
CA GLY A 359 9.26 13.10 2.74
C GLY A 359 9.41 14.28 1.78
N PHE A 360 9.53 14.02 0.47
CA PHE A 360 9.62 15.07 -0.54
C PHE A 360 8.29 15.79 -0.77
N ALA A 361 7.16 15.10 -0.71
CA ALA A 361 5.83 15.72 -0.85
C ALA A 361 5.57 16.72 0.27
N THR A 362 5.80 16.32 1.53
CA THR A 362 5.66 17.19 2.70
C THR A 362 6.63 18.37 2.63
N MET A 363 7.91 18.12 2.28
CA MET A 363 8.89 19.20 2.13
C MET A 363 8.45 20.23 1.09
N VAL A 364 8.06 19.79 -0.10
CA VAL A 364 7.62 20.70 -1.16
C VAL A 364 6.33 21.41 -0.75
N GLY A 365 5.36 20.70 -0.18
CA GLY A 365 4.08 21.25 0.24
C GLY A 365 4.21 22.35 1.29
N ILE A 366 5.04 22.15 2.31
CA ILE A 366 5.21 23.11 3.40
C ILE A 366 6.17 24.23 2.99
N ASP A 367 7.40 23.90 2.59
CA ASP A 367 8.45 24.92 2.35
C ASP A 367 8.18 25.77 1.10
N MET A 368 7.39 25.29 0.13
CA MET A 368 7.15 25.99 -1.14
C MET A 368 5.71 26.39 -1.41
N PHE A 369 4.73 25.68 -0.84
CA PHE A 369 3.30 25.97 -1.04
C PHE A 369 2.58 26.44 0.23
N GLY A 370 3.25 26.47 1.39
CA GLY A 370 2.69 26.98 2.65
C GLY A 370 1.59 26.10 3.24
N TYR A 371 1.56 24.80 2.93
CA TYR A 371 0.65 23.86 3.58
C TYR A 371 1.04 23.59 5.03
N GLY A 372 0.06 23.19 5.85
CA GLY A 372 0.28 22.78 7.24
C GLY A 372 0.41 21.26 7.41
N GLU A 373 1.26 20.83 8.34
CA GLU A 373 1.37 19.43 8.76
C GLU A 373 0.32 19.06 9.81
N LYS A 374 -0.43 17.98 9.58
CA LYS A 374 -1.53 17.53 10.45
C LYS A 374 -1.09 16.55 11.53
N HIS A 375 0.02 15.83 11.32
CA HIS A 375 0.50 14.83 12.26
C HIS A 375 1.37 15.44 13.37
N PRO A 376 1.07 15.19 14.67
CA PRO A 376 1.81 15.79 15.78
C PRO A 376 3.32 15.52 15.75
N VAL A 377 3.70 14.29 15.39
CA VAL A 377 5.12 13.87 15.34
C VAL A 377 5.85 14.52 14.17
N SER A 378 5.24 14.55 12.99
CA SER A 378 5.82 15.22 11.81
C SER A 378 5.97 16.73 12.05
N ASN A 379 4.95 17.37 12.62
CA ASN A 379 4.97 18.80 12.95
C ASN A 379 6.10 19.14 13.94
N ALA A 380 6.35 18.29 14.94
CA ALA A 380 7.47 18.48 15.86
C ALA A 380 8.85 18.44 15.16
N VAL A 381 9.03 17.55 14.17
CA VAL A 381 10.27 17.49 13.37
C VAL A 381 10.44 18.76 12.54
N ILE A 382 9.37 19.27 11.94
CA ILE A 382 9.40 20.49 11.12
C ILE A 382 9.73 21.72 11.97
N GLN A 383 9.10 21.87 13.13
CA GLN A 383 9.41 22.96 14.07
C GLN A 383 10.87 22.95 14.52
N TYR A 384 11.44 21.77 14.76
CA TYR A 384 12.86 21.65 15.05
C TYR A 384 13.73 22.04 13.85
N GLY A 385 13.31 21.69 12.63
CA GLY A 385 13.94 22.17 11.39
C GLY A 385 13.94 23.69 11.27
N GLY A 386 12.83 24.34 11.62
CA GLY A 386 12.72 25.80 11.69
C GLY A 386 13.71 26.42 12.69
N ALA A 387 13.84 25.83 13.87
CA ALA A 387 14.83 26.27 14.86
C ALA A 387 16.29 26.12 14.36
N ILE A 388 16.58 25.11 13.55
CA ILE A 388 17.87 24.96 12.87
C ILE A 388 18.06 26.05 11.80
N ASN A 389 17.02 26.36 11.02
CA ASN A 389 17.06 27.43 10.03
C ASN A 389 17.41 28.77 10.70
N ASP A 390 16.75 29.09 11.82
CA ASP A 390 17.03 30.30 12.61
C ASP A 390 18.48 30.34 13.11
N ALA A 391 18.99 29.21 13.61
CA ALA A 391 20.37 29.11 14.09
C ALA A 391 21.42 29.23 12.98
N LEU A 392 21.11 28.77 11.76
CA LEU A 392 22.01 28.79 10.59
C LEU A 392 21.81 30.03 9.70
N GLY A 393 20.82 30.88 9.99
CA GLY A 393 20.48 32.04 9.17
C GLY A 393 19.87 31.69 7.81
N ILE A 394 19.22 30.52 7.70
CA ILE A 394 18.53 30.08 6.48
C ILE A 394 17.16 30.76 6.44
N THR A 395 16.92 31.55 5.41
CA THR A 395 15.66 32.32 5.23
C THR A 395 14.67 31.67 4.27
N TRP A 396 14.98 30.48 3.75
CA TRP A 396 14.16 29.75 2.81
C TRP A 396 13.56 28.50 3.46
N GLY A 397 12.24 28.34 3.34
CA GLY A 397 11.47 27.23 3.91
C GLY A 397 11.18 27.37 5.41
N GLU A 398 10.14 26.68 5.88
CA GLU A 398 9.75 26.60 7.29
C GLU A 398 10.53 25.51 8.06
N GLY A 399 11.34 24.71 7.36
CA GLY A 399 12.19 23.67 7.94
C GLY A 399 11.77 22.25 7.60
N ALA A 400 10.83 22.07 6.65
CA ALA A 400 10.33 20.75 6.27
C ALA A 400 11.36 19.90 5.52
N TRP A 401 12.45 20.49 5.00
CA TRP A 401 13.62 19.75 4.51
C TRP A 401 14.19 18.75 5.53
N LEU A 402 14.10 19.05 6.84
CA LEU A 402 14.56 18.14 7.88
C LEU A 402 13.70 16.87 7.92
N PHE A 403 12.39 16.99 7.71
CA PHE A 403 11.48 15.85 7.65
C PHE A 403 11.84 14.90 6.51
N ALA A 404 12.15 15.44 5.32
CA ALA A 404 12.61 14.64 4.18
C ALA A 404 13.92 13.89 4.51
N LEU A 405 14.88 14.53 5.18
CA LEU A 405 16.12 13.87 5.61
C LEU A 405 15.88 12.78 6.67
N VAL A 406 15.02 13.03 7.65
CA VAL A 406 14.65 12.04 8.67
C VAL A 406 13.98 10.83 8.01
N LYS A 407 13.07 11.05 7.05
CA LYS A 407 12.45 9.97 6.26
C LYS A 407 13.48 9.19 5.45
N ALA A 408 14.43 9.86 4.81
CA ALA A 408 15.50 9.22 4.06
C ALA A 408 16.43 8.38 4.95
N ALA A 409 16.81 8.90 6.13
CA ALA A 409 17.61 8.17 7.10
C ALA A 409 16.85 6.96 7.68
N LEU A 410 15.58 7.14 8.01
CA LEU A 410 14.71 6.08 8.52
C LEU A 410 14.57 4.95 7.50
N VAL A 411 14.25 5.26 6.24
CA VAL A 411 14.11 4.21 5.22
C VAL A 411 15.46 3.56 4.89
N GLY A 412 16.56 4.31 4.93
CA GLY A 412 17.91 3.76 4.81
C GLY A 412 18.21 2.74 5.92
N LEU A 413 17.88 3.05 7.17
CA LEU A 413 18.02 2.13 8.31
C LEU A 413 17.13 0.90 8.17
N ILE A 414 15.85 1.09 7.79
CA ILE A 414 14.91 -0.04 7.60
C ILE A 414 15.41 -0.96 6.49
N VAL A 415 15.87 -0.41 5.36
CA VAL A 415 16.43 -1.21 4.26
C VAL A 415 17.70 -1.95 4.72
N TRP A 416 18.60 -1.27 5.43
CA TRP A 416 19.81 -1.90 5.95
C TRP A 416 19.49 -3.11 6.86
N LEU A 417 18.55 -2.94 7.79
CA LEU A 417 18.06 -4.04 8.64
C LEU A 417 17.38 -5.13 7.81
N PHE A 418 16.47 -4.75 6.91
CA PHE A 418 15.67 -5.68 6.10
C PHE A 418 16.52 -6.55 5.18
N VAL A 419 17.59 -5.98 4.64
CA VAL A 419 18.52 -6.67 3.75
C VAL A 419 19.35 -7.72 4.50
N GLN A 420 19.69 -7.45 5.77
CA GLN A 420 20.44 -8.38 6.63
C GLN A 420 19.57 -9.48 7.22
N MET A 421 18.28 -9.21 7.46
CA MET A 421 17.37 -10.20 8.03
C MET A 421 17.15 -11.39 7.09
N ARG A 422 17.31 -12.60 7.63
CA ARG A 422 16.88 -13.86 7.01
C ARG A 422 15.57 -14.30 7.64
N VAL A 423 14.65 -14.80 6.82
CA VAL A 423 13.35 -15.30 7.31
C VAL A 423 13.15 -16.75 6.91
N GLU A 424 12.41 -17.49 7.74
CA GLU A 424 11.97 -18.83 7.41
C GLU A 424 10.87 -18.79 6.33
N GLN A 425 10.69 -19.90 5.58
CA GLN A 425 9.65 -20.02 4.55
C GLN A 425 8.26 -19.62 5.09
N ARG A 426 7.93 -20.08 6.29
CA ARG A 426 6.68 -19.78 7.00
C ARG A 426 6.44 -18.29 7.25
N GLN A 427 7.50 -17.50 7.38
CA GLN A 427 7.46 -16.09 7.76
C GLN A 427 7.36 -15.16 6.54
N GLN A 428 7.29 -15.69 5.32
CA GLN A 428 7.19 -14.86 4.11
C GLN A 428 5.96 -13.95 4.09
N HIS A 429 4.78 -14.45 4.48
CA HIS A 429 3.57 -13.62 4.55
C HIS A 429 3.71 -12.50 5.57
N PHE A 430 4.33 -12.77 6.72
CA PHE A 430 4.61 -11.77 7.74
C PHE A 430 5.57 -10.68 7.20
N ARG A 431 6.64 -11.11 6.53
CA ARG A 431 7.60 -10.21 5.87
C ARG A 431 6.91 -9.30 4.84
N LEU A 432 6.08 -9.87 3.97
CA LEU A 432 5.33 -9.12 2.95
C LEU A 432 4.38 -8.10 3.60
N LEU A 433 3.65 -8.49 4.64
CA LEU A 433 2.68 -7.63 5.31
C LEU A 433 3.32 -6.48 6.10
N ILE A 434 4.48 -6.70 6.73
CA ILE A 434 5.25 -5.59 7.33
C ILE A 434 5.69 -4.60 6.27
N VAL A 435 6.24 -5.08 5.15
CA VAL A 435 6.66 -4.21 4.05
C VAL A 435 5.46 -3.42 3.53
N LEU A 436 4.31 -4.08 3.35
CA LEU A 436 3.08 -3.43 2.90
C LEU A 436 2.62 -2.35 3.90
N ALA A 437 2.70 -2.61 5.21
CA ALA A 437 2.37 -1.64 6.24
C ALA A 437 3.28 -0.40 6.17
N VAL A 438 4.61 -0.60 6.08
CA VAL A 438 5.56 0.51 5.93
C VAL A 438 5.34 1.26 4.61
N LEU A 439 4.98 0.54 3.54
CA LEU A 439 4.64 1.14 2.24
C LEU A 439 3.39 2.01 2.35
N ILE A 440 2.31 1.53 2.95
CA ILE A 440 1.05 2.27 3.10
C ILE A 440 1.28 3.57 3.86
N VAL A 441 2.08 3.54 4.94
CA VAL A 441 2.37 4.72 5.77
C VAL A 441 3.21 5.78 5.06
N GLY A 442 3.90 5.45 3.96
CA GLY A 442 4.68 6.43 3.18
C GLY A 442 4.05 6.75 1.82
N LEU A 443 3.81 5.73 1.01
CA LEU A 443 3.33 5.91 -0.37
C LEU A 443 1.94 6.55 -0.43
N ALA A 444 1.02 6.18 0.46
CA ALA A 444 -0.33 6.72 0.43
C ALA A 444 -0.36 8.23 0.75
N PRO A 445 0.24 8.74 1.86
CA PRO A 445 0.30 10.18 2.09
C PRO A 445 1.11 10.91 1.01
N GLY A 446 2.28 10.39 0.59
CA GLY A 446 3.07 11.02 -0.46
C GLY A 446 2.34 11.17 -1.81
N LEU A 447 1.56 10.17 -2.23
CA LEU A 447 0.74 10.24 -3.45
C LEU A 447 -0.50 11.14 -3.28
N ARG A 448 -1.04 11.24 -2.06
CA ARG A 448 -2.15 12.15 -1.76
C ARG A 448 -1.68 13.60 -1.80
N ASP A 449 -0.59 13.92 -1.12
CA ASP A 449 -0.06 15.29 -1.02
C ASP A 449 0.38 15.82 -2.38
N ILE A 450 1.02 14.99 -3.22
CA ILE A 450 1.36 15.40 -4.59
C ILE A 450 0.12 15.61 -5.46
N GLY A 451 -0.91 14.77 -5.31
CA GLY A 451 -2.17 14.93 -6.03
C GLY A 451 -2.88 16.23 -5.64
N ARG A 452 -2.90 16.55 -4.35
CA ARG A 452 -3.42 17.82 -3.82
C ARG A 452 -2.67 19.03 -4.37
N LEU A 453 -1.33 18.98 -4.38
CA LEU A 453 -0.48 20.01 -4.98
C LEU A 453 -0.78 20.22 -6.48
N MET A 454 -0.99 19.12 -7.21
CA MET A 454 -1.31 19.18 -8.64
C MET A 454 -2.69 19.78 -8.91
N LEU A 455 -3.68 19.47 -8.07
CA LEU A 455 -5.05 19.99 -8.16
C LEU A 455 -5.22 21.38 -7.52
N GLY A 456 -4.24 21.84 -6.73
CA GLY A 456 -4.28 23.12 -6.05
C GLY A 456 -5.27 23.17 -4.88
N VAL A 457 -5.38 22.08 -4.09
CA VAL A 457 -6.40 21.90 -3.02
C VAL A 457 -5.86 21.56 -1.64
#